data_AF-U5MQ80-F1
#
_entry.id   AF-U5MQ80-F1
#
_cell.length_a   1.000
_cell.length_b   1.000
_cell.length_c   1.000
_cell.angle_alpha   90.00
_cell.angle_beta   90.00
_cell.angle_gamma   90.00
#
_symmetry.space_group_name_H-M   'P 1'
#
loop_
_entity.id
_entity.type
_entity.pdbx_description
1 polymer ?
#
loop_
_entity_poly.entity_id
_entity_poly.type
_entity_poly.pdbx_seq_one_letter_code
_entity_poly.pdbx_strand_id
1 'polypeptide(L)'
;MSTLGVKSDKEIAEARFQKIVECLEDNDKEGLKKIFSSNALKEAKDIDGSIDYISGFFKGKIQSKDVALEVSDHKDNGKNTRELKAFYTVITDEGTYIVFFIDQLVDTKNPDNVGLYMLQIIKESDEEKEFDWGGDKTRCAGIYRPSIAK
;
A
#
# COMPACT_ATOMS: atom_id res chain seq x y z
N MET A 1 -22.06 21.95 16.76
CA MET A 1 -22.62 21.25 15.58
C MET A 1 -21.59 20.23 15.13
N SER A 2 -21.90 18.95 15.30
CA SER A 2 -21.05 17.81 14.95
C SER A 2 -21.00 17.64 13.42
N THR A 3 -19.83 17.82 12.81
CA THR A 3 -19.59 17.40 11.43
C THR A 3 -19.46 15.88 11.40
N LEU A 4 -20.52 15.20 10.94
CA LEU A 4 -20.42 13.81 10.50
C LEU A 4 -19.47 13.73 9.28
N GLY A 5 -18.46 12.87 9.37
CA GLY A 5 -18.19 11.94 8.27
C GLY A 5 -17.00 12.16 7.31
N VAL A 6 -15.98 12.98 7.65
CA VAL A 6 -14.74 13.00 6.85
C VAL A 6 -13.62 12.33 7.63
N LYS A 7 -13.15 11.17 7.16
CA LYS A 7 -11.93 10.55 7.68
C LYS A 7 -10.73 11.40 7.29
N SER A 8 -9.84 11.66 8.24
CA SER A 8 -8.52 12.23 7.98
C SER A 8 -7.66 11.27 7.15
N ASP A 9 -6.64 11.80 6.49
CA ASP A 9 -5.71 10.97 5.69
C ASP A 9 -5.01 9.92 6.53
N LYS A 10 -4.72 10.24 7.80
CA LYS A 10 -4.19 9.28 8.75
C LYS A 10 -5.18 8.16 9.06
N GLU A 11 -6.47 8.45 9.22
CA GLU A 11 -7.49 7.41 9.43
C GLU A 11 -7.71 6.55 8.17
N ILE A 12 -7.56 7.13 6.98
CA ILE A 12 -7.63 6.38 5.71
C ILE A 12 -6.43 5.44 5.59
N ALA A 13 -5.21 5.96 5.76
CA ALA A 13 -3.98 5.18 5.76
C ALA A 13 -4.02 4.07 6.81
N GLU A 14 -4.51 4.40 8.02
CA GLU A 14 -4.63 3.43 9.11
C GLU A 14 -5.59 2.29 8.76
N ALA A 15 -6.76 2.60 8.21
CA ALA A 15 -7.72 1.58 7.79
C ALA A 15 -7.14 0.69 6.67
N ARG A 16 -6.38 1.28 5.73
CA ARG A 16 -5.71 0.51 4.67
C ARG A 16 -4.64 -0.41 5.24
N PHE A 17 -3.78 0.12 6.11
CA PHE A 17 -2.73 -0.64 6.79
C PHE A 17 -3.32 -1.81 7.58
N GLN A 18 -4.33 -1.55 8.41
CA GLN A 18 -5.01 -2.59 9.19
C GLN A 18 -5.56 -3.68 8.27
N LYS A 19 -6.21 -3.31 7.17
CA LYS A 19 -6.76 -4.30 6.24
C LYS A 19 -5.68 -5.16 5.57
N ILE A 20 -4.53 -4.56 5.23
CA ILE A 20 -3.37 -5.30 4.71
C ILE A 20 -2.88 -6.30 5.76
N VAL A 21 -2.63 -5.85 6.99
CA VAL A 21 -2.13 -6.70 8.08
C VAL A 21 -3.10 -7.82 8.40
N GLU A 22 -4.40 -7.54 8.57
CA GLU A 22 -5.43 -8.55 8.81
C GLU A 22 -5.41 -9.64 7.74
N CYS A 23 -5.36 -9.26 6.45
CA CYS A 23 -5.31 -10.24 5.38
C CYS A 23 -4.01 -11.06 5.37
N LEU A 24 -2.88 -10.49 5.79
CA LEU A 24 -1.61 -11.23 5.91
C LEU A 24 -1.65 -12.20 7.11
N GLU A 25 -2.19 -11.77 8.26
CA GLU A 25 -2.33 -12.60 9.46
C GLU A 25 -3.31 -13.76 9.24
N ASP A 26 -4.44 -13.50 8.59
CA ASP A 26 -5.46 -14.50 8.27
C ASP A 26 -5.11 -15.38 7.06
N ASN A 27 -3.99 -15.10 6.37
CA ASN A 27 -3.63 -15.68 5.08
C ASN A 27 -4.76 -15.54 4.03
N ASP A 28 -5.53 -14.44 4.10
CA ASP A 28 -6.65 -14.13 3.22
C ASP A 28 -6.17 -13.48 1.91
N LYS A 29 -5.67 -14.33 1.02
CA LYS A 29 -5.18 -13.94 -0.31
C LYS A 29 -6.24 -13.24 -1.16
N GLU A 30 -7.49 -13.71 -1.12
CA GLU A 30 -8.58 -13.11 -1.88
C GLU A 30 -8.99 -11.76 -1.30
N GLY A 31 -9.01 -11.63 0.03
CA GLY A 31 -9.21 -10.36 0.71
C GLY A 31 -8.14 -9.36 0.35
N LEU A 32 -6.87 -9.77 0.37
CA LEU A 32 -5.76 -8.89 0.00
C LEU A 32 -5.84 -8.49 -1.47
N LYS A 33 -6.21 -9.37 -2.41
CA LYS A 33 -6.43 -8.98 -3.81
C LYS A 33 -7.54 -7.95 -3.97
N LYS A 34 -8.65 -8.09 -3.24
CA LYS A 34 -9.82 -7.20 -3.34
C LYS A 34 -9.54 -5.76 -2.88
N ILE A 35 -8.44 -5.50 -2.17
CA ILE A 35 -8.10 -4.12 -1.78
C ILE A 35 -7.45 -3.33 -2.91
N PHE A 36 -6.87 -4.02 -3.90
CA PHE A 36 -6.23 -3.41 -5.06
C PHE A 36 -7.26 -2.83 -6.03
N SER A 37 -6.86 -1.76 -6.72
CA SER A 37 -7.65 -1.23 -7.81
C SER A 37 -7.73 -2.23 -8.95
N SER A 38 -8.82 -2.14 -9.73
CA SER A 38 -9.04 -3.06 -10.85
C SER A 38 -7.92 -2.96 -11.89
N ASN A 39 -7.41 -1.75 -12.16
CA ASN A 39 -6.30 -1.57 -13.10
C ASN A 39 -4.98 -2.05 -12.53
N ALA A 40 -4.71 -1.86 -11.23
CA ALA A 40 -3.50 -2.42 -10.61
C ALA A 40 -3.46 -3.94 -10.73
N LEU A 41 -4.59 -4.63 -10.54
CA LEU A 41 -4.69 -6.08 -10.73
C LEU A 41 -4.48 -6.52 -12.18
N LYS A 42 -4.99 -5.76 -13.17
CA LYS A 42 -4.79 -6.05 -14.60
C LYS A 42 -3.33 -5.84 -15.04
N GLU A 43 -2.66 -4.84 -14.47
CA GLU A 43 -1.29 -4.46 -14.81
C GLU A 43 -0.23 -5.28 -14.04
N ALA A 44 -0.58 -5.82 -12.87
CA ALA A 44 0.31 -6.62 -12.06
C ALA A 44 0.75 -7.89 -12.80
N LYS A 45 2.07 -8.11 -12.88
CA LYS A 45 2.67 -9.26 -13.59
C LYS A 45 2.32 -10.61 -12.98
N ASP A 46 2.35 -10.70 -11.65
CA ASP A 46 2.06 -11.92 -10.88
C ASP A 46 1.59 -11.54 -9.47
N ILE A 47 0.32 -11.12 -9.36
CA ILE A 47 -0.26 -10.70 -8.08
C ILE A 47 -0.31 -11.86 -7.09
N ASP A 48 -0.68 -13.06 -7.55
CA ASP A 48 -0.88 -14.22 -6.69
C ASP A 48 0.43 -14.67 -6.05
N GLY A 49 1.50 -14.80 -6.83
CA GLY A 49 2.80 -15.11 -6.28
C GLY A 49 3.32 -13.99 -5.39
N SER A 50 3.02 -12.72 -5.69
CA SER A 50 3.53 -11.61 -4.89
C SER A 50 2.89 -11.57 -3.50
N ILE A 51 1.61 -11.94 -3.40
CA ILE A 51 0.94 -12.12 -2.13
C ILE A 51 1.59 -13.25 -1.33
N ASP A 52 1.85 -14.40 -1.96
CA ASP A 52 2.49 -15.53 -1.31
C ASP A 52 3.88 -15.14 -0.77
N TYR A 53 4.63 -14.35 -1.54
CA TYR A 53 5.93 -13.80 -1.12
C TYR A 53 5.83 -12.93 0.13
N ILE A 54 4.97 -11.90 0.13
CA ILE A 54 4.89 -11.00 1.30
C ILE A 54 4.28 -11.68 2.53
N SER A 55 3.37 -12.65 2.35
CA SER A 55 2.82 -13.48 3.44
C SER A 55 3.91 -14.35 4.09
N GLY A 56 4.87 -14.81 3.29
CA GLY A 56 6.07 -15.51 3.77
C GLY A 56 7.14 -14.59 4.36
N PHE A 57 7.12 -13.29 4.06
CA PHE A 57 8.18 -12.33 4.41
C PHE A 57 7.87 -11.48 5.66
N PHE A 58 6.64 -10.99 5.77
CA PHE A 58 6.19 -10.20 6.91
C PHE A 58 5.87 -11.13 8.09
N LYS A 59 6.61 -11.00 9.19
CA LYS A 59 6.59 -11.94 10.32
C LYS A 59 6.62 -11.21 11.66
N GLY A 60 6.23 -11.94 12.69
CA GLY A 60 6.13 -11.45 14.06
C GLY A 60 4.86 -10.68 14.36
N LYS A 61 4.57 -10.54 15.66
CA LYS A 61 3.49 -9.73 16.19
C LYS A 61 3.91 -8.27 16.24
N ILE A 62 3.08 -7.38 15.69
CA ILE A 62 3.31 -5.94 15.73
C ILE A 62 3.33 -5.44 17.18
N GLN A 63 4.42 -4.77 17.57
CA GLN A 63 4.59 -4.13 18.87
C GLN A 63 4.30 -2.63 18.79
N SER A 64 4.77 -1.97 17.74
CA SER A 64 4.52 -0.55 17.48
C SER A 64 4.65 -0.23 16.00
N LYS A 65 4.13 0.93 15.62
CA LYS A 65 4.27 1.47 14.27
C LYS A 65 4.18 2.99 14.27
N ASP A 66 4.90 3.61 13.36
CA ASP A 66 4.80 5.03 13.05
C ASP A 66 4.49 5.23 11.56
N VAL A 67 3.95 6.39 11.18
CA VAL A 67 3.53 6.65 9.80
C VAL A 67 3.89 8.06 9.33
N ALA A 68 4.50 8.12 8.15
CA ALA A 68 4.64 9.33 7.34
C ALA A 68 3.72 9.24 6.12
N LEU A 69 3.07 10.36 5.77
CA LEU A 69 2.10 10.44 4.68
C LEU A 69 2.50 11.50 3.67
N GLU A 70 2.28 11.20 2.39
CA GLU A 70 2.28 12.17 1.30
C GLU A 70 0.92 12.08 0.61
N VAL A 71 0.22 13.21 0.46
CA VAL A 71 -1.09 13.27 -0.18
C VAL A 71 -1.04 14.27 -1.31
N SER A 72 -1.53 13.86 -2.48
CA SER A 72 -1.65 14.73 -3.64
C SER A 72 -3.11 14.80 -4.09
N ASP A 73 -3.58 16.03 -4.31
CA ASP A 73 -4.91 16.34 -4.83
C ASP A 73 -4.74 17.14 -6.12
N HIS A 74 -5.33 16.67 -7.21
CA HIS A 74 -5.32 17.36 -8.49
C HIS A 74 -6.73 17.56 -9.01
N LYS A 75 -7.08 18.81 -9.32
CA LYS A 75 -8.36 19.20 -9.88
C LYS A 75 -8.14 19.96 -11.19
N ASP A 76 -8.67 19.42 -12.28
CA ASP A 76 -8.63 20.08 -13.59
C ASP A 76 -9.95 19.86 -14.34
N ASN A 77 -10.61 20.96 -14.72
CA ASN A 77 -11.78 20.95 -15.60
C ASN A 77 -12.86 19.89 -15.24
N GLY A 78 -13.20 19.78 -13.95
CA GLY A 78 -14.19 18.82 -13.45
C GLY A 78 -13.66 17.40 -13.22
N LYS A 79 -12.37 17.15 -13.49
CA LYS A 79 -11.67 15.92 -13.13
C LYS A 79 -11.00 16.10 -11.78
N ASN A 80 -11.06 15.08 -10.94
CA ASN A 80 -10.43 15.06 -9.63
C ASN A 80 -9.67 13.75 -9.47
N THR A 81 -8.40 13.85 -9.10
CA THR A 81 -7.59 12.71 -8.66
C THR A 81 -7.02 12.99 -7.29
N ARG A 82 -7.01 11.96 -6.44
CA ARG A 82 -6.41 12.02 -5.11
C ARG A 82 -5.60 10.75 -4.84
N GLU A 83 -4.30 10.89 -4.64
CA GLU A 83 -3.37 9.80 -4.33
C GLU A 83 -2.85 10.00 -2.90
N LEU A 84 -2.83 8.92 -2.13
CA LEU A 84 -2.23 8.86 -0.80
C LEU A 84 -1.08 7.86 -0.82
N LYS A 85 0.09 8.29 -0.39
CA LYS A 85 1.23 7.43 -0.09
C LYS A 85 1.40 7.34 1.41
N ALA A 86 1.53 6.13 1.93
CA ALA A 86 1.81 5.91 3.33
C ALA A 86 3.07 5.08 3.50
N PHE A 87 3.98 5.58 4.33
CA PHE A 87 5.19 4.91 4.75
C PHE A 87 5.05 4.57 6.23
N TYR A 88 4.92 3.29 6.52
CA TYR A 88 4.91 2.79 7.90
C TYR A 88 6.25 2.16 8.24
N THR A 89 6.84 2.59 9.35
CA THR A 89 7.87 1.82 10.06
C THR A 89 7.16 0.94 11.08
N VAL A 90 7.27 -0.38 10.93
CA VAL A 90 6.57 -1.37 11.75
C VAL A 90 7.58 -2.21 12.51
N ILE A 91 7.52 -2.16 13.85
CA ILE A 91 8.35 -2.98 14.72
C ILE A 91 7.52 -4.19 15.15
N THR A 92 8.01 -5.38 14.84
CA THR A 92 7.49 -6.66 15.34
C THR A 92 8.47 -7.29 16.32
N ASP A 93 8.07 -8.37 16.97
CA ASP A 93 8.97 -9.20 17.78
C ASP A 93 10.00 -10.00 16.95
N GLU A 94 9.87 -10.03 15.62
CA GLU A 94 10.80 -10.70 14.69
C GLU A 94 11.64 -9.73 13.85
N GLY A 95 11.37 -8.42 13.92
CA GLY A 95 12.21 -7.39 13.33
C GLY A 95 11.45 -6.13 12.92
N THR A 96 12.16 -5.21 12.26
CA THR A 96 11.60 -3.96 11.76
C THR A 96 11.38 -4.02 10.24
N TYR A 97 10.21 -3.58 9.82
CA TYR A 97 9.77 -3.57 8.44
C TYR A 97 9.36 -2.16 8.01
N ILE A 98 9.57 -1.86 6.74
CA ILE A 98 8.88 -0.77 6.05
C ILE A 98 7.69 -1.37 5.33
N VAL A 99 6.49 -0.85 5.61
CA VAL A 99 5.26 -1.13 4.86
C VAL A 99 4.87 0.15 4.14
N PHE A 100 5.15 0.19 2.85
CA PHE A 100 4.83 1.32 1.99
C PHE A 100 3.70 0.97 1.03
N PHE A 101 2.77 1.89 0.83
CA PHE A 101 1.74 1.73 -0.19
C PHE A 101 1.29 3.03 -0.82
N ILE A 102 0.77 2.91 -2.05
CA ILE A 102 0.15 3.97 -2.83
C ILE A 102 -1.31 3.61 -3.06
N ASP A 103 -2.22 4.46 -2.59
CA ASP A 103 -3.67 4.28 -2.68
C ASP A 103 -4.28 5.42 -3.50
N GLN A 104 -4.99 5.07 -4.57
CA GLN A 104 -5.76 6.04 -5.34
C GLN A 104 -7.13 6.19 -4.68
N LEU A 105 -7.33 7.27 -3.94
CA LEU A 105 -8.57 7.49 -3.18
C LEU A 105 -9.72 7.98 -4.07
N VAL A 106 -9.38 8.77 -5.10
CA VAL A 106 -10.34 9.32 -6.06
C VAL A 106 -9.70 9.35 -7.44
N ASP A 107 -10.42 8.89 -8.46
CA ASP A 107 -10.12 9.17 -9.86
C ASP A 107 -11.44 9.25 -10.63
N THR A 108 -11.91 10.46 -10.90
CA THR A 108 -13.19 10.66 -11.59
C THR A 108 -13.12 10.35 -13.08
N LYS A 109 -11.91 10.31 -13.66
CA LYS A 109 -11.70 10.01 -15.08
C LYS A 109 -11.65 8.50 -15.32
N ASN A 110 -11.03 7.76 -14.39
CA ASN A 110 -10.88 6.32 -14.47
C ASN A 110 -11.17 5.68 -13.09
N PRO A 111 -12.44 5.39 -12.77
CA PRO A 111 -12.81 4.81 -11.49
C PRO A 111 -12.15 3.45 -11.19
N ASP A 112 -11.73 2.70 -12.23
CA ASP A 112 -10.99 1.44 -12.08
C ASP A 112 -9.60 1.63 -11.47
N ASN A 113 -9.08 2.86 -11.41
CA ASN A 113 -7.84 3.20 -10.71
C ASN A 113 -8.03 3.30 -9.20
N VAL A 114 -9.26 3.50 -8.70
CA VAL A 114 -9.53 3.69 -7.27
C VAL A 114 -9.24 2.39 -6.50
N GLY A 115 -8.47 2.51 -5.42
CA GLY A 115 -7.98 1.39 -4.61
C GLY A 115 -6.45 1.35 -4.55
N LEU A 116 -5.93 0.30 -3.89
CA LEU A 116 -4.50 0.13 -3.72
C LEU A 116 -3.84 -0.07 -5.09
N TYR A 117 -2.89 0.79 -5.43
CA TYR A 117 -2.11 0.67 -6.66
C TYR A 117 -0.86 -0.17 -6.44
N MET A 118 -0.12 0.15 -5.38
CA MET A 118 1.18 -0.45 -5.05
C MET A 118 1.25 -0.80 -3.57
N LEU A 119 1.83 -1.95 -3.26
CA LEU A 119 2.26 -2.35 -1.92
C LEU A 119 3.73 -2.80 -1.96
N GLN A 120 4.50 -2.36 -0.99
CA GLN A 120 5.88 -2.78 -0.77
C GLN A 120 6.08 -3.09 0.70
N ILE A 121 6.64 -4.26 0.99
CA ILE A 121 7.06 -4.64 2.33
C ILE A 121 8.51 -5.09 2.26
N ILE A 122 9.41 -4.39 2.95
CA ILE A 122 10.84 -4.68 3.01
C ILE A 122 11.31 -4.65 4.46
N LYS A 123 12.51 -5.19 4.74
CA LYS A 123 13.17 -4.95 6.02
C LYS A 123 13.64 -3.49 6.06
N GLU A 124 13.56 -2.85 7.21
CA GLU A 124 14.06 -1.47 7.39
C GLU A 124 15.54 -1.34 7.00
N SER A 125 16.36 -2.38 7.25
CA SER A 125 17.77 -2.42 6.86
C SER A 125 18.04 -2.34 5.35
N ASP A 126 17.02 -2.55 4.52
CA ASP A 126 17.13 -2.51 3.05
C ASP A 126 16.57 -1.21 2.45
N GLU A 127 16.13 -0.25 3.27
CA GLU A 127 15.55 1.02 2.82
C GLU A 127 16.40 1.72 1.76
N GLU A 128 17.69 1.94 2.02
CA GLU A 128 18.57 2.66 1.09
C GLU A 128 18.70 1.98 -0.29
N LYS A 129 18.50 0.66 -0.35
CA LYS A 129 18.68 -0.14 -1.57
C LYS A 129 17.37 -0.29 -2.33
N GLU A 130 16.29 -0.52 -1.59
CA GLU A 130 15.04 -1.04 -2.13
C GLU A 130 13.90 -0.02 -2.05
N PHE A 131 14.09 1.19 -1.51
CA PHE A 131 13.02 2.17 -1.32
C PHE A 131 13.30 3.53 -1.98
N ASP A 132 12.34 4.04 -2.73
CA ASP A 132 12.40 5.37 -3.37
C ASP A 132 11.03 6.10 -3.42
N TRP A 133 10.15 5.83 -2.44
CA TRP A 133 8.80 6.42 -2.36
C TRP A 133 7.88 6.11 -3.55
N GLY A 134 8.07 4.94 -4.18
CA GLY A 134 7.36 4.57 -5.39
C GLY A 134 7.77 5.45 -6.59
N GLY A 135 9.06 5.75 -6.67
CA GLY A 135 9.72 6.38 -7.80
C GLY A 135 10.09 5.37 -8.87
N ASP A 136 10.91 5.78 -9.83
CA ASP A 136 11.23 5.00 -11.04
C ASP A 136 11.81 3.60 -10.75
N LYS A 137 12.44 3.38 -9.59
CA LYS A 137 13.04 2.07 -9.26
C LYS A 137 12.04 1.08 -8.71
N THR A 138 11.04 1.54 -7.95
CA THR A 138 10.15 0.64 -7.19
C THR A 138 8.71 0.67 -7.66
N ARG A 139 8.28 1.72 -8.39
CA ARG A 139 6.88 1.88 -8.78
C ARG A 139 6.42 0.71 -9.66
N CYS A 140 5.41 0.01 -9.17
CA CYS A 140 4.78 -1.07 -9.91
C CYS A 140 3.31 -1.21 -9.51
N ALA A 141 2.50 -1.73 -10.43
CA ALA A 141 1.16 -2.18 -10.13
C ALA A 141 1.21 -3.50 -9.34
N GLY A 142 0.45 -3.58 -8.25
CA GLY A 142 0.42 -4.75 -7.37
C GLY A 142 1.46 -4.66 -6.25
N ILE A 143 2.28 -5.69 -6.11
CA ILE A 143 3.21 -5.82 -4.98
C ILE A 143 4.65 -5.85 -5.50
N TYR A 144 5.49 -4.96 -4.96
CA TYR A 144 6.91 -4.89 -5.26
C TYR A 144 7.65 -6.15 -4.78
N ARG A 145 8.55 -6.66 -5.63
CA ARG A 145 9.47 -7.74 -5.30
C ARG A 145 10.89 -7.41 -5.79
N PRO A 146 11.91 -7.39 -4.90
CA PRO A 146 13.30 -7.11 -5.26
C PRO A 146 13.87 -8.02 -6.37
N SER A 147 13.32 -9.23 -6.54
CA SER A 147 13.81 -10.22 -7.52
C SER A 147 13.06 -10.24 -8.86
N ILE A 148 12.10 -9.34 -9.08
CA ILE A 148 11.38 -9.21 -10.36
C ILE A 148 11.84 -7.98 -11.17
N ALA A 149 12.58 -7.06 -10.54
CA ALA A 149 13.27 -5.98 -11.23
C ALA A 149 14.58 -6.52 -11.86
N LYS A 150 14.50 -6.89 -13.13
CA LYS A 150 15.65 -7.03 -14.04
C LYS A 150 15.46 -6.06 -15.20
#